data_AF-A0A3R9ILE5-F1
#
_entry.id   AF-A0A3R9ILE5-F1
#
_cell.length_a   1.000
_cell.length_b   1.000
_cell.length_c   1.000
_cell.angle_alpha   90.00
_cell.angle_beta   90.00
_cell.angle_gamma   90.00
#
_symmetry.space_group_name_H-M   'P 1'
#
loop_
_entity.id
_entity.type
_entity.pdbx_description
1 polymer ?
#
loop_
_entity_poly.entity_id
_entity_poly.type
_entity_poly.pdbx_seq_one_letter_code
_entity_poly.pdbx_strand_id
1 'polypeptide(L)'
;MVEGLEGFDFETYFRQTVQNYLADKAARLVYCQGLLSPIYLNKEYLESFLAEDGLARFEELVKKVQGSDAYLASVKFYPDAQGRVHGIYHLAQGVKTILPKEPFVPVPYTEQLAGKELVWEIDLVKISGDGSKAEDYEAIARLDYEKFLESLPKAFYQQLDANQLEVQPILGQDFEGLAQEK
;
A
#
# COMPACT_ATOMS: atom_id res chain seq x y z
N MET A 1 12.72 -10.13 31.12
CA MET A 1 12.48 -11.20 30.13
C MET A 1 11.12 -11.80 30.40
N VAL A 2 10.37 -12.17 29.37
CA VAL A 2 9.15 -12.97 29.53
C VAL A 2 9.60 -14.41 29.82
N GLU A 3 9.15 -15.00 30.92
CA GLU A 3 9.45 -16.40 31.25
C GLU A 3 9.02 -17.33 30.09
N GLY A 4 9.87 -18.30 29.73
CA GLY A 4 9.59 -19.29 28.68
C GLY A 4 10.09 -18.94 27.27
N LEU A 5 10.70 -17.77 27.06
CA LEU A 5 11.39 -17.44 25.80
C LEU A 5 12.89 -17.78 25.81
N GLU A 6 13.44 -18.14 26.97
CA GLU A 6 14.83 -18.59 27.08
C GLU A 6 15.02 -19.89 26.29
N GLY A 7 15.88 -19.85 25.26
CA GLY A 7 16.13 -20.98 24.36
C GLY A 7 15.10 -21.18 23.25
N PHE A 8 14.15 -20.26 23.05
CA PHE A 8 13.23 -20.33 21.93
C PHE A 8 13.97 -20.11 20.59
N ASP A 9 13.80 -21.04 19.66
CA ASP A 9 14.38 -20.96 18.33
C ASP A 9 13.48 -20.13 17.40
N PHE A 10 13.75 -18.83 17.34
CA PHE A 10 13.01 -17.89 16.50
C PHE A 10 13.18 -18.17 15.00
N GLU A 11 14.33 -18.69 14.57
CA GLU A 11 14.54 -18.96 13.14
C GLU A 11 13.72 -20.17 12.71
N THR A 12 13.73 -21.26 13.48
CA THR A 12 12.88 -22.42 13.21
C THR A 12 11.39 -22.05 13.26
N TYR A 13 10.98 -21.24 14.24
CA TYR A 13 9.60 -20.73 14.32
C TYR A 13 9.22 -19.90 13.10
N PHE A 14 10.10 -18.99 12.65
CA PHE A 14 9.92 -18.19 11.45
C PHE A 14 9.75 -19.06 10.21
N ARG A 15 10.66 -20.03 9.98
CA ARG A 15 10.60 -20.94 8.83
C ARG A 15 9.31 -21.77 8.83
N GLN A 16 8.89 -22.30 9.99
CA GLN A 16 7.62 -23.03 10.10
C GLN A 16 6.41 -22.14 9.80
N THR A 17 6.46 -20.88 10.24
CA THR A 17 5.40 -19.89 9.97
C THR A 17 5.29 -19.59 8.47
N VAL A 18 6.42 -19.40 7.79
CA VAL A 18 6.47 -19.22 6.32
C VAL A 18 5.91 -20.44 5.59
N GLN A 19 6.26 -21.66 6.02
CA GLN A 19 5.71 -22.89 5.45
C GLN A 19 4.19 -22.99 5.62
N ASN A 20 3.66 -22.59 6.79
CA ASN A 20 2.22 -22.59 7.03
C ASN A 20 1.49 -21.62 6.08
N TYR A 21 2.06 -20.43 5.85
CA TYR A 21 1.50 -19.49 4.87
C TYR A 21 1.54 -20.03 3.44
N LEU A 22 2.62 -20.71 3.03
CA LEU A 22 2.73 -21.33 1.71
C LEU A 22 1.78 -22.52 1.52
N ALA A 23 1.42 -23.21 2.60
CA ALA A 23 0.47 -24.32 2.56
C ALA A 23 -0.98 -23.85 2.35
N ASP A 24 -1.30 -22.61 2.71
CA ASP A 24 -2.60 -22.00 2.44
C ASP A 24 -2.73 -21.62 0.96
N LYS A 25 -3.42 -22.47 0.20
CA LYS A 25 -3.65 -22.27 -1.24
C LYS A 25 -4.67 -21.16 -1.55
N ALA A 26 -5.42 -20.69 -0.57
CA ALA A 26 -6.40 -19.62 -0.73
C ALA A 26 -5.76 -18.23 -0.52
N ALA A 27 -4.75 -18.14 0.34
CA ALA A 27 -3.99 -16.92 0.56
C ALA A 27 -3.18 -16.52 -0.69
N ARG A 28 -3.42 -15.30 -1.20
CA ARG A 28 -2.65 -14.69 -2.30
C ARG A 28 -1.60 -13.71 -1.82
N LEU A 29 -1.89 -13.02 -0.70
CA LEU A 29 -1.03 -12.07 -0.03
C LEU A 29 -1.06 -12.35 1.48
N VAL A 30 0.11 -12.35 2.10
CA VAL A 30 0.27 -12.38 3.55
C VAL A 30 0.57 -10.98 4.04
N TYR A 31 -0.08 -10.62 5.15
CA TYR A 31 0.00 -9.30 5.75
C TYR A 31 0.83 -9.35 7.05
N CYS A 32 1.83 -8.48 7.14
CA CYS A 32 2.56 -8.20 8.37
C CYS A 32 2.29 -6.74 8.78
N GLN A 33 1.87 -6.50 10.02
CA GLN A 33 1.40 -5.18 10.48
C GLN A 33 2.47 -4.08 10.37
N GLY A 34 3.75 -4.40 10.58
CA GLY A 34 4.83 -3.41 10.68
C GLY A 34 4.63 -2.41 11.84
N LEU A 35 5.52 -1.42 11.92
CA LEU A 35 5.43 -0.31 12.88
C LEU A 35 4.90 0.97 12.21
N LEU A 36 5.45 1.33 11.05
CA LEU A 36 5.14 2.55 10.31
C LEU A 36 4.26 2.30 9.09
N SER A 37 4.44 1.15 8.45
CA SER A 37 3.63 0.72 7.29
C SER A 37 3.47 -0.79 7.32
N PRO A 38 2.34 -1.32 6.83
CA PRO A 38 2.20 -2.76 6.67
C PRO A 38 3.15 -3.27 5.59
N ILE A 39 3.50 -4.56 5.68
CA ILE A 39 4.32 -5.26 4.71
C ILE A 39 3.49 -6.38 4.10
N TYR A 40 3.39 -6.37 2.77
CA TYR A 40 2.69 -7.38 2.00
C TYR A 40 3.68 -8.36 1.38
N LEU A 41 3.41 -9.64 1.56
CA LEU A 41 4.25 -10.73 1.07
C LEU A 41 3.45 -11.57 0.08
N ASN A 42 3.97 -11.75 -1.12
CA ASN A 42 3.44 -12.71 -2.08
C ASN A 42 4.15 -14.06 -1.90
N LYS A 43 3.70 -15.04 -2.68
CA LYS A 43 4.30 -16.38 -2.70
C LYS A 43 5.82 -16.36 -2.95
N GLU A 44 6.29 -15.51 -3.87
CA GLU A 44 7.72 -15.43 -4.24
C GLU A 44 8.57 -14.95 -3.06
N TYR A 45 8.11 -13.95 -2.29
CA TYR A 45 8.77 -13.53 -1.06
C TYR A 45 8.84 -14.67 -0.04
N LEU A 46 7.72 -15.34 0.21
CA LEU A 46 7.67 -16.45 1.17
C LEU A 46 8.62 -17.60 0.77
N GLU A 47 8.64 -17.98 -0.50
CA GLU A 47 9.59 -18.98 -1.02
C GLU A 47 11.04 -18.52 -0.84
N SER A 48 11.32 -17.23 -1.09
CA SER A 48 12.65 -16.65 -0.90
C SER A 48 13.13 -16.68 0.57
N PHE A 49 12.21 -16.62 1.53
CA PHE A 49 12.53 -16.67 2.96
C PHE A 49 12.85 -18.08 3.47
N LEU A 50 12.59 -19.11 2.68
CA LEU A 50 13.00 -20.49 2.99
C LEU A 50 14.40 -20.83 2.48
N ALA A 51 15.05 -19.95 1.72
CA ALA A 51 16.44 -20.11 1.29
C ALA A 51 17.42 -20.06 2.49
N GLU A 52 18.70 -20.34 2.21
CA GLU A 52 19.78 -20.33 3.21
C GLU A 52 19.89 -18.97 3.91
N ASP A 53 19.80 -17.87 3.16
CA ASP A 53 19.84 -16.47 3.60
C ASP A 53 18.45 -15.86 3.85
N GLY A 54 17.41 -16.69 3.97
CA GLY A 54 16.02 -16.26 3.96
C GLY A 54 15.63 -15.26 5.06
N LEU A 55 16.18 -15.41 6.28
CA LEU A 55 15.96 -14.45 7.37
C LEU A 55 16.54 -13.07 7.04
N ALA A 56 17.75 -13.02 6.48
CA ALA A 56 18.39 -11.77 6.10
C ALA A 56 17.59 -11.04 5.00
N ARG A 57 17.02 -11.78 4.04
CA ARG A 57 16.13 -11.21 3.01
C ARG A 57 14.85 -10.63 3.59
N PHE A 58 14.24 -11.34 4.55
CA PHE A 58 13.07 -10.84 5.27
C PHE A 58 13.42 -9.55 6.03
N GLU A 59 14.54 -9.53 6.76
CA GLU A 59 15.00 -8.33 7.46
C GLU A 59 15.26 -7.15 6.52
N GLU A 60 15.87 -7.38 5.36
CA GLU A 60 16.12 -6.34 4.36
C GLU A 60 14.81 -5.76 3.83
N LEU A 61 13.82 -6.60 3.52
CA LEU A 61 12.49 -6.16 3.12
C LEU A 61 11.82 -5.33 4.22
N VAL A 62 11.86 -5.80 5.47
CA VAL A 62 11.30 -5.06 6.62
C VAL A 62 12.00 -3.72 6.76
N LYS A 63 13.34 -3.67 6.74
CA LYS A 63 14.11 -2.41 6.82
C LYS A 63 13.78 -1.45 5.69
N LYS A 64 13.61 -1.96 4.47
CA LYS A 64 13.24 -1.16 3.30
C LYS A 64 11.86 -0.54 3.46
N VAL A 65 10.83 -1.33 3.81
CA VAL A 65 9.45 -0.82 3.94
C VAL A 65 9.34 0.10 5.15
N GLN A 66 9.88 -0.29 6.31
CA GLN A 66 9.83 0.53 7.52
C GLN A 66 10.77 1.75 7.46
N GLY A 67 11.75 1.75 6.56
CA GLY A 67 12.67 2.87 6.37
C GLY A 67 12.13 3.96 5.45
N SER A 68 10.99 3.75 4.81
CA SER A 68 10.33 4.76 3.98
C SER A 68 9.78 5.90 4.85
N ASP A 69 10.05 7.13 4.44
CA ASP A 69 9.48 8.37 4.98
C ASP A 69 8.27 8.84 4.17
N ALA A 70 7.76 8.02 3.25
CA ALA A 70 6.61 8.33 2.43
C ALA A 70 5.30 8.28 3.24
N TYR A 71 4.35 9.12 2.86
CA TYR A 71 3.01 9.12 3.43
C TYR A 71 2.25 7.86 3.00
N LEU A 72 1.77 7.06 3.97
CA LEU A 72 0.91 5.91 3.67
C LEU A 72 -0.49 6.38 3.29
N ALA A 73 -0.89 6.19 2.04
CA ALA A 73 -2.17 6.67 1.57
C ALA A 73 -3.35 5.95 2.27
N SER A 74 -4.21 6.74 2.90
CA SER A 74 -5.49 6.28 3.46
C SER A 74 -6.59 6.36 2.40
N VAL A 75 -7.43 5.33 2.31
CA VAL A 75 -8.64 5.36 1.48
C VAL A 75 -9.82 5.95 2.24
N LYS A 76 -10.67 6.71 1.53
CA LYS A 76 -11.96 7.19 2.03
C LYS A 76 -13.10 6.55 1.24
N PHE A 77 -14.21 6.26 1.92
CA PHE A 77 -15.37 5.60 1.30
C PHE A 77 -16.60 6.50 1.26
N TYR A 78 -17.24 6.61 0.10
CA TYR A 78 -18.45 7.42 -0.10
C TYR A 78 -19.52 6.63 -0.88
N PRO A 79 -20.75 6.51 -0.37
CA PRO A 79 -21.84 5.90 -1.14
C PRO A 79 -22.34 6.85 -2.24
N ASP A 80 -22.71 6.29 -3.39
CA ASP A 80 -23.41 7.03 -4.45
C ASP A 80 -24.93 6.84 -4.39
N ALA A 81 -25.65 7.55 -5.28
CA ALA A 81 -27.12 7.49 -5.36
C ALA A 81 -27.65 6.12 -5.86
N GLN A 82 -26.80 5.31 -6.48
CA GLN A 82 -27.12 3.98 -7.00
C GLN A 82 -26.81 2.85 -5.99
N GLY A 83 -26.21 3.19 -4.84
CA GLY A 83 -25.87 2.25 -3.78
C GLY A 83 -24.48 1.61 -3.92
N ARG A 84 -23.68 2.03 -4.90
CA ARG A 84 -22.25 1.68 -5.01
C ARG A 84 -21.46 2.49 -4.00
N VAL A 85 -20.27 2.03 -3.65
CA VAL A 85 -19.37 2.74 -2.74
C VAL A 85 -18.05 3.04 -3.44
N HIS A 86 -17.70 4.33 -3.47
CA HIS A 86 -16.47 4.85 -4.02
C HIS A 86 -15.36 4.81 -2.97
N GLY A 87 -14.32 4.03 -3.21
CA GLY A 87 -13.08 3.99 -2.42
C GLY A 87 -12.02 4.87 -3.07
N ILE A 88 -11.68 5.97 -2.41
CA ILE A 88 -10.91 7.08 -3.00
C ILE A 88 -9.59 7.26 -2.27
N TYR A 89 -8.49 6.97 -2.96
CA TYR A 89 -7.14 7.36 -2.55
C TYR A 89 -6.84 8.80 -2.96
N HIS A 90 -5.85 9.43 -2.34
CA HIS A 90 -5.45 10.79 -2.66
C HIS A 90 -3.95 10.81 -2.92
N LEU A 91 -3.54 11.43 -4.03
CA LEU A 91 -2.14 11.73 -4.31
C LEU A 91 -1.98 13.25 -4.35
N ALA A 92 -1.22 13.79 -3.40
CA ALA A 92 -0.95 15.21 -3.31
C ALA A 92 0.34 15.58 -4.04
N GLN A 93 0.32 16.68 -4.78
CA GLN A 93 1.49 17.22 -5.46
C GLN A 93 2.65 17.43 -4.48
N GLY A 94 3.84 16.98 -4.86
CA GLY A 94 5.05 17.14 -4.05
C GLY A 94 5.12 16.24 -2.81
N VAL A 95 4.12 15.40 -2.55
CA VAL A 95 4.11 14.47 -1.41
C VAL A 95 4.54 13.08 -1.86
N LYS A 96 5.65 12.60 -1.29
CA LYS A 96 6.09 11.22 -1.45
C LYS A 96 5.07 10.29 -0.78
N THR A 97 4.51 9.35 -1.52
CA THR A 97 3.30 8.63 -1.10
C THR A 97 3.41 7.13 -1.38
N ILE A 98 3.01 6.30 -0.43
CA ILE A 98 2.83 4.86 -0.61
C ILE A 98 1.40 4.61 -1.09
N LEU A 99 1.27 4.05 -2.30
CA LEU A 99 0.00 3.62 -2.90
C LEU A 99 -0.04 2.09 -3.00
N PRO A 100 -1.21 1.46 -2.75
CA PRO A 100 -1.36 0.03 -2.99
C PRO A 100 -1.41 -0.29 -4.50
N LYS A 101 -0.83 -1.41 -4.94
CA LYS A 101 -1.00 -1.90 -6.32
C LYS A 101 -2.42 -2.44 -6.52
N GLU A 102 -2.91 -3.18 -5.55
CA GLU A 102 -4.27 -3.67 -5.47
C GLU A 102 -4.99 -2.94 -4.33
N PRO A 103 -5.99 -2.08 -4.63
CA PRO A 103 -6.74 -1.37 -3.61
C PRO A 103 -7.56 -2.36 -2.76
N PHE A 104 -7.74 -2.05 -1.48
CA PHE A 104 -8.40 -2.96 -0.53
C PHE A 104 -9.24 -2.22 0.49
N VAL A 105 -10.20 -2.93 1.09
CA VAL A 105 -11.00 -2.43 2.19
C VAL A 105 -10.25 -2.68 3.51
N PRO A 106 -9.84 -1.64 4.27
CA PRO A 106 -9.21 -1.82 5.56
C PRO A 106 -10.16 -2.50 6.56
N VAL A 107 -9.61 -3.25 7.53
CA VAL A 107 -10.36 -4.04 8.52
C VAL A 107 -11.53 -3.27 9.18
N PRO A 108 -11.37 -2.00 9.60
CA PRO A 108 -12.48 -1.25 10.21
C PRO A 108 -13.72 -1.09 9.31
N TYR A 109 -13.57 -1.24 7.99
CA TYR A 109 -14.63 -1.06 7.01
C TYR A 109 -15.15 -2.39 6.43
N THR A 110 -14.53 -3.54 6.75
CA THR A 110 -14.85 -4.83 6.12
C THR A 110 -16.31 -5.25 6.32
N GLU A 111 -16.83 -5.19 7.54
CA GLU A 111 -18.23 -5.57 7.82
C GLU A 111 -19.22 -4.60 7.17
N GLN A 112 -18.96 -3.29 7.26
CA GLN A 112 -19.83 -2.25 6.72
C GLN A 112 -19.94 -2.32 5.19
N LEU A 113 -18.86 -2.69 4.51
CA LEU A 113 -18.78 -2.71 3.06
C LEU A 113 -18.97 -4.11 2.46
N ALA A 114 -19.23 -5.12 3.29
CA ALA A 114 -19.47 -6.49 2.83
C ALA A 114 -20.64 -6.55 1.83
N GLY A 115 -20.39 -7.15 0.67
CA GLY A 115 -21.38 -7.34 -0.40
C GLY A 115 -21.74 -6.06 -1.18
N LYS A 116 -21.09 -4.92 -0.93
CA LYS A 116 -21.27 -3.70 -1.72
C LYS A 116 -20.42 -3.74 -2.98
N GLU A 117 -20.94 -3.16 -4.06
CA GLU A 117 -20.15 -2.88 -5.25
C GLU A 117 -19.20 -1.71 -4.96
N LEU A 118 -17.90 -1.93 -5.21
CA LEU A 118 -16.84 -0.96 -4.95
C LEU A 118 -16.30 -0.39 -6.25
N VAL A 119 -16.18 0.93 -6.30
CA VAL A 119 -15.52 1.67 -7.38
C VAL A 119 -14.25 2.28 -6.80
N TRP A 120 -13.09 2.02 -7.40
CA TRP A 120 -11.81 2.50 -6.90
C TRP A 120 -11.31 3.67 -7.71
N GLU A 121 -11.00 4.76 -7.01
CA GLU A 121 -10.62 6.02 -7.63
C GLU A 121 -9.42 6.64 -6.92
N ILE A 122 -8.76 7.58 -7.60
CA ILE A 122 -7.74 8.43 -7.02
C ILE A 122 -8.00 9.90 -7.33
N ASP A 123 -7.95 10.72 -6.29
CA ASP A 123 -7.97 12.18 -6.43
C ASP A 123 -6.54 12.70 -6.53
N LEU A 124 -6.26 13.45 -7.60
CA LEU A 124 -5.04 14.23 -7.73
C LEU A 124 -5.27 15.60 -7.09
N VAL A 125 -4.45 15.95 -6.10
CA VAL A 125 -4.66 17.15 -5.29
C VAL A 125 -3.45 18.07 -5.37
N LYS A 126 -3.65 19.32 -5.76
CA LYS A 126 -2.64 20.37 -5.66
C LYS A 126 -2.71 21.03 -4.28
N ILE A 127 -1.54 21.42 -3.79
CA ILE A 127 -1.41 22.28 -2.61
C ILE A 127 -0.99 23.65 -3.12
N SER A 128 -1.89 24.62 -3.10
CA SER A 128 -1.67 25.97 -3.64
C SER A 128 -1.16 26.97 -2.59
N GLY A 129 -1.16 26.58 -1.32
CA GLY A 129 -0.79 27.41 -0.18
C GLY A 129 -0.13 26.62 0.98
N ASP A 130 -0.62 26.83 2.19
CA ASP A 130 -0.16 26.16 3.41
C ASP A 130 -0.75 24.75 3.50
N GLY A 131 0.09 23.73 3.32
CA GLY A 131 -0.32 22.32 3.41
C GLY A 131 -0.92 21.90 4.76
N SER A 132 -0.91 22.75 5.79
CA SER A 132 -1.65 22.49 7.04
C SER A 132 -3.13 22.87 6.99
N LYS A 133 -3.58 23.58 5.94
CA LYS A 133 -4.94 24.11 5.80
C LYS A 133 -5.72 23.39 4.73
N ALA A 134 -6.94 22.96 5.05
CA ALA A 134 -7.78 22.21 4.13
C ALA A 134 -8.18 23.04 2.90
N GLU A 135 -8.35 24.35 3.05
CA GLU A 135 -8.70 25.28 1.97
C GLU A 135 -7.62 25.43 0.89
N ASP A 136 -6.37 25.06 1.20
CA ASP A 136 -5.24 25.15 0.27
C ASP A 136 -5.06 23.87 -0.57
N TYR A 137 -5.95 22.88 -0.39
CA TYR A 137 -6.01 21.66 -1.19
C TYR A 137 -7.07 21.78 -2.30
N GLU A 138 -6.63 21.66 -3.55
CA GLU A 138 -7.48 21.70 -4.73
C GLU A 138 -7.41 20.36 -5.48
N ALA A 139 -8.53 19.63 -5.54
CA ALA A 139 -8.63 18.43 -6.36
C ALA A 139 -8.69 18.83 -7.84
N ILE A 140 -7.71 18.39 -8.64
CA ILE A 140 -7.61 18.74 -10.06
C ILE A 140 -8.16 17.65 -10.99
N ALA A 141 -8.25 16.42 -10.52
CA ALA A 141 -8.84 15.29 -11.25
C ALA A 141 -9.24 14.17 -10.29
N ARG A 142 -10.26 13.41 -10.70
CA ARG A 142 -10.61 12.11 -10.16
C ARG A 142 -10.49 11.09 -11.27
N LEU A 143 -9.67 10.07 -11.04
CA LEU A 143 -9.34 9.06 -12.04
C LEU A 143 -9.72 7.68 -11.54
N ASP A 144 -10.00 6.77 -12.47
CA ASP A 144 -10.05 5.34 -12.17
C ASP A 144 -8.69 4.87 -11.64
N TYR A 145 -8.69 4.14 -10.52
CA TYR A 145 -7.47 3.78 -9.81
C TYR A 145 -6.56 2.85 -10.62
N GLU A 146 -7.15 1.87 -11.31
CA GLU A 146 -6.41 0.89 -12.10
C GLU A 146 -5.75 1.57 -13.31
N LYS A 147 -6.54 2.36 -14.06
CA LYS A 147 -6.01 3.14 -15.20
C LYS A 147 -4.96 4.16 -14.79
N PHE A 148 -5.10 4.77 -13.61
CA PHE A 148 -4.07 5.65 -13.06
C PHE A 148 -2.75 4.90 -12.86
N LEU A 149 -2.78 3.73 -12.21
CA LEU A 149 -1.55 2.95 -11.99
C LEU A 149 -0.91 2.48 -13.30
N GLU A 150 -1.71 2.11 -14.30
CA GLU A 150 -1.20 1.75 -15.64
C GLU A 150 -0.53 2.92 -16.36
N SER A 151 -1.05 4.14 -16.17
CA SER A 151 -0.51 5.35 -16.81
C SER A 151 0.63 6.01 -16.02
N LEU A 152 0.81 5.66 -14.73
CA LEU A 152 1.84 6.22 -13.87
C LEU A 152 3.25 5.93 -14.44
N PRO A 153 4.05 6.96 -14.77
CA PRO A 153 5.37 6.74 -15.34
C PRO A 153 6.30 6.00 -14.36
N LYS A 154 6.97 4.95 -14.85
CA LYS A 154 7.91 4.12 -14.06
C LYS A 154 9.05 4.89 -13.40
N ALA A 155 9.38 6.08 -13.89
CA ALA A 155 10.39 6.95 -13.29
C ALA A 155 9.94 7.56 -11.95
N PHE A 156 8.62 7.63 -11.70
CA PHE A 156 8.07 8.26 -10.51
C PHE A 156 7.81 7.29 -9.36
N TYR A 157 8.03 5.98 -9.52
CA TYR A 157 7.76 5.05 -8.44
C TYR A 157 8.75 3.90 -8.37
N GLN A 158 8.84 3.33 -7.17
CA GLN A 158 9.51 2.06 -6.93
C GLN A 158 8.60 1.12 -6.15
N GLN A 159 8.74 -0.18 -6.38
CA GLN A 159 8.02 -1.18 -5.59
C GLN A 159 8.69 -1.33 -4.22
N LEU A 160 7.94 -1.16 -3.14
CA LEU A 160 8.40 -1.42 -1.78
C LEU A 160 8.32 -2.91 -1.44
N ASP A 161 7.14 -3.50 -1.63
CA ASP A 161 6.83 -4.89 -1.31
C ASP A 161 5.82 -5.52 -2.30
N ALA A 162 5.13 -6.60 -1.93
CA ALA A 162 4.20 -7.29 -2.82
C ALA A 162 2.97 -6.47 -3.23
N ASN A 163 2.56 -5.45 -2.46
CA ASN A 163 1.38 -4.63 -2.76
C ASN A 163 1.60 -3.13 -2.64
N GLN A 164 2.80 -2.63 -2.34
CA GLN A 164 3.05 -1.21 -2.14
C GLN A 164 3.99 -0.63 -3.20
N LEU A 165 3.59 0.50 -3.77
CA LEU A 165 4.42 1.38 -4.59
C LEU A 165 4.73 2.65 -3.81
N GLU A 166 6.00 3.00 -3.72
CA GLU A 166 6.41 4.33 -3.27
C GLU A 166 6.52 5.26 -4.47
N VAL A 167 5.58 6.19 -4.56
CA VAL A 167 5.55 7.25 -5.55
C VAL A 167 6.36 8.43 -5.01
N GLN A 168 7.36 8.85 -5.76
CA GLN A 168 8.20 10.02 -5.45
C GLN A 168 7.39 11.32 -5.57
N PRO A 169 7.85 12.43 -4.98
CA PRO A 169 7.24 13.74 -5.21
C PRO A 169 7.16 14.08 -6.70
N ILE A 170 5.95 14.30 -7.21
CA ILE A 170 5.71 14.75 -8.58
C ILE A 170 5.23 16.20 -8.52
N LEU A 171 5.81 17.07 -9.35
CA LEU A 171 5.63 18.53 -9.27
C LEU A 171 5.22 19.12 -10.63
N GLY A 172 4.58 20.28 -10.59
CA GLY A 172 4.31 21.13 -11.74
C GLY A 172 3.62 20.39 -12.88
N GLN A 173 4.17 20.54 -14.08
CA GLN A 173 3.59 19.97 -15.31
C GLN A 173 3.58 18.44 -15.31
N ASP A 174 4.53 17.78 -14.65
CA ASP A 174 4.52 16.33 -14.55
C ASP A 174 3.32 15.84 -13.74
N PHE A 175 2.97 16.55 -12.66
CA PHE A 175 1.81 16.22 -11.84
C PHE A 175 0.50 16.53 -12.57
N GLU A 176 0.42 17.70 -13.23
CA GLU A 176 -0.72 18.06 -14.07
C GLU A 176 -0.92 17.09 -15.24
N GLY A 177 0.16 16.57 -15.79
CA GLY A 177 0.13 15.57 -16.86
C GLY A 177 -0.52 14.25 -16.46
N LEU A 178 -0.52 13.91 -15.16
CA LEU A 178 -1.21 12.72 -14.65
C LEU A 178 -2.74 12.85 -14.75
N ALA A 179 -3.28 14.08 -14.76
CA ALA A 179 -4.71 14.34 -14.86
C ALA A 179 -5.27 14.16 -16.28
N GLN A 180 -4.40 14.07 -17.28
CA GLN A 180 -4.80 13.88 -18.67
C GLN A 180 -4.96 12.38 -18.94
N GLU A 181 -6.20 11.89 -18.92
CA GLU A 181 -6.51 10.52 -19.33
C GLU A 181 -5.89 10.24 -20.72
N LYS A 182 -5.20 9.10 -20.85
CA LYS A 182 -4.78 8.56 -22.14
C LYS A 182 -5.74 7.47 -22.60
#